data_AF-A0A6C0FAI3-F1
#
_entry.id   AF-A0A6C0FAI3-F1
#
_cell.length_a   1.000
_cell.length_b   1.000
_cell.length_c   1.000
_cell.angle_alpha   90.00
_cell.angle_beta   90.00
_cell.angle_gamma   90.00
#
_symmetry.space_group_name_H-M   'P 1'
#
loop_
_entity.id
_entity.type
_entity.pdbx_description
1 polymer ?
#
loop_
_entity_poly.entity_id
_entity_poly.type
_entity_poly.pdbx_seq_one_letter_code
_entity_poly.pdbx_strand_id
1 'polypeptide(L)'
;MATYKTSYATLYPRTSTSSLSHRHSPHTHRHSHQKVTTTPAPIVSTPFQNYTQTPPPTIENTGSYYVSITPQPTMENTGSYYDSMPPPTMENTGSYYIPNSGPNMKNTGSLGHTPTPKPDVLSKSQDNIFANNFWIYKEPWNYFQFVSKVLGKPDEINTCAGGFITWYNSPSDKLFGMRNVFNKHILRDQRIVVECPKPQVEFFYSYLKYTLNYDKISDVLTISSGISYDSVAGELCVRSSNLGQNIILMLLAVQINIGSLDIRNIHANGIISKFFKDSEKPTAIIHHYRTLSSIIPEVKAPITNESIQNKRTYNHNPFPIMFKE
;
A
#
# COMPACT_ATOMS: atom_id res chain seq x y z
N MET A 1 10.88 -51.64 23.49
CA MET A 1 9.76 -51.56 24.46
C MET A 1 10.18 -50.63 25.59
N ALA A 2 9.71 -49.39 25.57
CA ALA A 2 9.76 -48.45 26.69
C ALA A 2 8.59 -47.49 26.51
N THR A 3 7.56 -47.67 27.34
CA THR A 3 6.31 -46.92 27.32
C THR A 3 6.40 -45.84 28.40
N TYR A 4 6.43 -44.58 28.01
CA TYR A 4 6.24 -43.48 28.95
C TYR A 4 4.77 -43.05 28.93
N LYS A 5 4.09 -43.37 30.03
CA LYS A 5 2.80 -42.81 30.43
C LYS A 5 3.05 -41.46 31.09
N THR A 6 2.35 -40.42 30.65
CA THR A 6 2.18 -39.21 31.45
C THR A 6 0.68 -38.99 31.62
N SER A 7 0.25 -38.89 32.87
CA SER A 7 -1.11 -38.61 33.31
C SER A 7 -1.03 -37.62 34.47
N TYR A 8 -2.17 -36.98 34.78
CA TYR A 8 -2.45 -36.05 35.88
C TYR A 8 -2.13 -34.57 35.55
N ALA A 9 -2.95 -33.57 35.88
CA ALA A 9 -4.20 -33.53 36.64
C ALA A 9 -5.07 -32.31 36.25
N THR A 10 -6.36 -32.48 36.52
CA THR A 10 -7.47 -31.54 36.40
C THR A 10 -7.62 -30.66 37.66
N LEU A 11 -8.39 -29.57 37.53
CA LEU A 11 -9.18 -28.82 38.55
C LEU A 11 -8.47 -27.70 39.32
N TYR A 12 -8.99 -26.47 39.19
CA TYR A 12 -9.94 -25.87 40.15
C TYR A 12 -10.74 -24.71 39.52
N PRO A 13 -12.04 -24.56 39.84
CA PRO A 13 -12.83 -23.35 39.62
C PRO A 13 -12.94 -22.52 40.92
N ARG A 14 -13.09 -21.19 40.83
CA ARG A 14 -13.72 -20.41 41.90
C ARG A 14 -14.34 -19.07 41.45
N THR A 15 -15.65 -19.02 41.64
CA THR A 15 -16.57 -17.90 41.95
C THR A 15 -16.01 -16.97 43.05
N SER A 16 -16.44 -15.74 43.36
CA SER A 16 -17.50 -14.78 42.99
C SER A 16 -17.35 -13.53 43.90
N THR A 17 -18.21 -12.51 43.71
CA THR A 17 -18.74 -11.50 44.67
C THR A 17 -18.00 -10.18 44.96
N SER A 18 -18.57 -9.11 44.38
CA SER A 18 -19.09 -7.84 44.96
C SER A 18 -18.39 -7.09 46.09
N SER A 19 -18.24 -5.77 45.92
CA SER A 19 -18.60 -4.80 46.98
C SER A 19 -18.87 -3.38 46.44
N LEU A 20 -20.01 -2.84 46.88
CA LEU A 20 -20.55 -1.49 46.77
C LEU A 20 -19.85 -0.53 47.75
N SER A 21 -19.60 0.74 47.37
CA SER A 21 -19.59 1.91 48.28
C SER A 21 -19.69 3.22 47.47
N HIS A 22 -20.85 3.87 47.38
CA HIS A 22 -21.36 4.97 48.22
C HIS A 22 -20.60 6.33 48.19
N ARG A 23 -21.33 7.33 47.65
CA ARG A 23 -21.38 8.78 47.94
C ARG A 23 -20.15 9.67 47.68
N HIS A 24 -20.32 10.68 46.83
CA HIS A 24 -20.61 12.08 47.24
C HIS A 24 -20.99 12.97 46.04
N SER A 25 -22.17 13.60 46.11
CA SER A 25 -22.49 14.91 45.47
C SER A 25 -22.03 16.01 46.44
N PRO A 26 -21.61 17.23 46.00
CA PRO A 26 -22.55 18.23 45.46
C PRO A 26 -21.97 19.26 44.44
N HIS A 27 -22.82 19.80 43.57
CA HIS A 27 -23.09 21.25 43.42
C HIS A 27 -23.79 21.54 42.09
N THR A 28 -25.04 21.95 42.20
CA THR A 28 -25.88 22.48 41.12
C THR A 28 -25.69 23.98 41.00
N HIS A 29 -25.04 24.44 39.92
CA HIS A 29 -25.16 25.82 39.45
C HIS A 29 -26.33 25.92 38.47
N ARG A 30 -27.33 26.69 38.86
CA ARG A 30 -28.59 26.94 38.15
C ARG A 30 -28.37 28.08 37.15
N HIS A 31 -28.11 27.77 35.88
CA HIS A 31 -28.21 28.74 34.79
C HIS A 31 -29.61 28.69 34.18
N SER A 32 -30.30 29.84 34.24
CA SER A 32 -31.59 30.08 33.59
C SER A 32 -31.39 30.20 32.09
N HIS A 33 -31.74 29.16 31.33
CA HIS A 33 -31.92 29.27 29.89
C HIS A 33 -33.39 29.54 29.56
N GLN A 34 -33.60 30.62 28.81
CA GLN A 34 -34.86 30.99 28.20
C GLN A 34 -35.39 29.86 27.32
N LYS A 35 -36.68 29.56 27.50
CA LYS A 35 -37.43 28.56 26.76
C LYS A 35 -37.78 29.13 25.38
N VAL A 36 -36.93 28.87 24.38
CA VAL A 36 -37.28 29.09 22.97
C VAL A 36 -38.06 27.88 22.50
N THR A 37 -39.37 28.07 22.32
CA THR A 37 -40.28 27.06 21.77
C THR A 37 -40.11 27.01 20.25
N THR A 38 -39.21 26.15 19.76
CA THR A 38 -39.20 25.78 18.34
C THR A 38 -40.09 24.57 18.14
N THR A 39 -41.22 24.78 17.46
CA THR A 39 -42.12 23.76 16.94
C THR A 39 -41.33 22.77 16.07
N PRO A 40 -41.38 21.45 16.33
CA PRO A 40 -40.73 20.48 15.45
C PRO A 40 -41.48 20.43 14.11
N ALA A 41 -40.72 20.53 13.03
CA ALA A 41 -41.24 20.32 11.68
C ALA A 41 -41.76 18.87 11.55
N PRO A 42 -42.84 18.65 10.78
CA PRO A 42 -43.41 17.31 10.60
C PRO A 42 -42.41 16.37 9.96
N ILE A 43 -42.20 15.21 10.59
CA ILE A 43 -41.43 14.09 10.03
C ILE A 43 -42.23 13.53 8.85
N VAL A 44 -41.82 13.88 7.64
CA VAL A 44 -42.29 13.22 6.42
C VAL A 44 -41.60 11.86 6.35
N SER A 45 -42.32 10.80 6.71
CA SER A 45 -41.89 9.43 6.48
C SER A 45 -41.89 9.15 4.97
N THR A 46 -40.73 9.24 4.32
CA THR A 46 -40.57 8.73 2.97
C THR A 46 -40.54 7.19 3.04
N PRO A 47 -41.39 6.48 2.28
CA PRO A 47 -41.36 5.03 2.24
C PRO A 47 -40.02 4.55 1.66
N PHE A 48 -39.43 3.56 2.32
CA PHE A 48 -38.31 2.78 1.79
C PHE A 48 -38.70 2.23 0.42
N GLN A 49 -38.06 2.73 -0.64
CA GLN A 49 -38.19 2.11 -1.95
C GLN A 49 -37.34 0.84 -1.96
N ASN A 50 -38.02 -0.30 -2.08
CA ASN A 50 -37.41 -1.55 -2.50
C ASN A 50 -36.80 -1.33 -3.88
N TYR A 51 -35.47 -1.36 -3.98
CA TYR A 51 -34.77 -1.45 -5.25
C TYR A 51 -35.04 -2.82 -5.85
N THR A 52 -36.07 -2.90 -6.70
CA THR A 52 -36.21 -4.02 -7.63
C THR A 52 -34.99 -3.98 -8.56
N GLN A 53 -34.13 -5.00 -8.47
CA GLN A 53 -33.02 -5.16 -9.39
C GLN A 53 -33.59 -5.27 -10.80
N THR A 54 -33.41 -4.23 -11.60
CA THR A 54 -33.56 -4.34 -13.05
C THR A 54 -32.47 -5.29 -13.56
N PRO A 55 -32.81 -6.28 -14.40
CA PRO A 55 -31.81 -7.13 -15.02
C PRO A 55 -30.84 -6.26 -15.82
N PRO A 56 -29.53 -6.53 -15.76
CA PRO A 56 -28.54 -5.76 -16.50
C PRO A 56 -28.82 -5.83 -18.01
N PRO A 57 -28.56 -4.76 -18.76
CA PRO A 57 -28.70 -4.77 -20.21
C PRO A 57 -27.79 -5.86 -20.81
N THR A 58 -28.36 -6.65 -21.73
CA THR A 58 -27.61 -7.58 -22.56
C THR A 58 -26.59 -6.79 -23.38
N ILE A 59 -25.32 -6.87 -22.99
CA ILE A 59 -24.22 -6.24 -23.72
C ILE A 59 -23.94 -7.12 -24.94
N GLU A 60 -24.16 -6.56 -26.13
CA GLU A 60 -23.72 -7.17 -27.38
C GLU A 60 -22.19 -7.27 -27.40
N ASN A 61 -21.74 -8.50 -27.62
CA ASN A 61 -20.36 -8.96 -27.54
C ASN A 61 -19.51 -8.32 -28.65
N THR A 62 -18.87 -7.20 -28.36
CA THR A 62 -17.84 -6.60 -29.23
C THR A 62 -16.46 -7.05 -28.75
N GLY A 63 -15.86 -7.99 -29.49
CA GLY A 63 -14.43 -8.28 -29.47
C GLY A 63 -13.86 -8.79 -28.15
N SER A 64 -14.01 -10.10 -27.92
CA SER A 64 -13.40 -10.78 -26.78
C SER A 64 -11.87 -10.82 -26.89
N TYR A 65 -11.18 -9.85 -26.29
CA TYR A 65 -9.76 -9.97 -25.96
C TYR A 65 -9.61 -10.87 -24.72
N TYR A 66 -9.88 -12.17 -24.88
CA TYR A 66 -9.39 -13.15 -23.91
C TYR A 66 -7.89 -13.30 -24.14
N VAL A 67 -7.10 -12.52 -23.41
CA VAL A 67 -5.76 -12.98 -23.08
C VAL A 67 -5.97 -14.25 -22.27
N SER A 68 -5.57 -15.40 -22.80
CA SER A 68 -5.60 -16.66 -22.06
C SER A 68 -4.60 -16.55 -20.91
N ILE A 69 -5.11 -16.10 -19.76
CA ILE A 69 -4.34 -16.04 -18.52
C ILE A 69 -4.37 -17.46 -17.97
N THR A 70 -3.33 -18.24 -18.29
CA THR A 70 -3.11 -19.56 -17.69
C THR A 70 -3.14 -19.39 -16.17
N PRO A 71 -3.87 -20.24 -15.42
CA PRO A 71 -3.84 -20.19 -13.96
C PRO A 71 -2.39 -20.20 -13.48
N GLN A 72 -2.04 -19.31 -12.56
CA GLN A 72 -0.70 -19.33 -11.98
C GLN A 72 -0.40 -20.75 -11.46
N PRO A 73 0.83 -21.27 -11.63
CA PRO A 73 1.23 -22.45 -10.89
C PRO A 73 1.07 -22.11 -9.41
N THR A 74 0.13 -22.78 -8.75
CA THR A 74 0.05 -22.77 -7.29
C THR A 74 1.39 -23.32 -6.84
N MET A 75 2.25 -22.48 -6.25
CA MET A 75 3.46 -23.00 -5.62
C MET A 75 2.99 -23.82 -4.43
N GLU A 76 2.79 -25.12 -4.65
CA GLU A 76 2.59 -26.08 -3.59
C GLU A 76 3.83 -26.02 -2.70
N ASN A 77 3.66 -25.39 -1.55
CA ASN A 77 4.61 -25.40 -0.48
C ASN A 77 4.70 -26.85 0.04
N THR A 78 5.56 -27.65 -0.60
CA THR A 78 5.95 -28.97 -0.12
C THR A 78 6.85 -28.75 1.10
N GLY A 79 6.21 -28.54 2.24
CA GLY A 79 6.86 -28.59 3.54
C GLY A 79 7.51 -29.96 3.73
N SER A 80 8.82 -30.02 3.56
CA SER A 80 9.63 -31.12 4.06
C SER A 80 10.97 -30.57 4.54
N TYR A 81 11.23 -30.82 5.83
CA TYR A 81 12.52 -30.96 6.48
C TYR A 81 13.55 -29.82 6.34
N TYR A 82 13.56 -28.93 7.34
CA TYR A 82 14.81 -28.44 7.93
C TYR A 82 14.71 -28.63 9.44
N ASP A 83 15.03 -29.84 9.87
CA ASP A 83 15.48 -30.09 11.23
C ASP A 83 17.02 -30.01 11.20
N SER A 84 17.61 -29.38 12.21
CA SER A 84 19.06 -29.22 12.41
C SER A 84 19.82 -28.21 11.52
N MET A 85 19.62 -26.91 11.75
CA MET A 85 20.74 -25.96 11.67
C MET A 85 21.04 -25.44 13.09
N PRO A 86 22.30 -25.53 13.57
CA PRO A 86 22.68 -24.95 14.86
C PRO A 86 22.62 -23.41 14.81
N PRO A 87 22.28 -22.75 15.92
CA PRO A 87 22.20 -21.30 15.98
C PRO A 87 23.58 -20.67 15.74
N PRO A 88 23.66 -19.52 15.05
CA PRO A 88 24.91 -18.77 14.98
C PRO A 88 25.29 -18.25 16.36
N THR A 89 26.50 -18.61 16.80
CA THR A 89 27.19 -18.06 17.96
C THR A 89 27.31 -16.54 17.82
N MET A 90 26.61 -15.81 18.69
CA MET A 90 26.89 -14.40 18.92
C MET A 90 28.16 -14.29 19.77
N GLU A 91 29.28 -13.99 19.12
CA GLU A 91 30.45 -13.47 19.80
C GLU A 91 30.60 -11.97 19.52
N ASN A 92 30.68 -11.26 20.64
CA ASN A 92 31.63 -10.20 20.92
C ASN A 92 31.13 -8.74 20.91
N THR A 93 30.94 -8.30 22.15
CA THR A 93 30.94 -6.93 22.67
C THR A 93 32.21 -6.16 22.27
N GLY A 94 32.07 -5.21 21.36
CA GLY A 94 33.07 -4.17 21.10
C GLY A 94 32.52 -2.79 21.48
N SER A 95 32.85 -2.32 22.69
CA SER A 95 32.67 -0.92 23.09
C SER A 95 33.56 0.00 22.25
N TYR A 96 32.96 0.84 21.41
CA TYR A 96 33.66 1.94 20.77
C TYR A 96 33.77 3.11 21.75
N TYR A 97 34.96 3.27 22.32
CA TYR A 97 35.42 4.52 22.92
C TYR A 97 35.64 5.54 21.80
N ILE A 98 35.01 6.71 21.89
CA ILE A 98 35.26 7.88 21.04
C ILE A 98 36.16 8.83 21.84
N PRO A 99 37.45 8.99 21.52
CA PRO A 99 38.20 10.13 22.02
C PRO A 99 37.93 11.35 21.14
N ASN A 100 37.41 12.37 21.80
CA ASN A 100 37.35 13.74 21.34
C ASN A 100 38.78 14.29 21.16
N SER A 101 39.14 14.70 19.95
CA SER A 101 40.28 15.60 19.72
C SER A 101 39.94 16.56 18.60
N GLY A 102 39.63 17.80 19.00
CA GLY A 102 39.54 18.98 18.14
C GLY A 102 40.91 19.45 17.62
N PRO A 103 40.97 20.63 16.99
CA PRO A 103 41.36 20.74 15.58
C PRO A 103 42.79 21.24 15.40
N ASN A 104 43.39 20.92 14.26
CA ASN A 104 44.54 21.68 13.77
C ASN A 104 44.46 21.86 12.25
N MET A 105 44.17 23.10 11.84
CA MET A 105 44.28 23.57 10.47
C MET A 105 45.75 23.55 10.05
N LYS A 106 46.08 22.84 8.97
CA LYS A 106 47.13 23.29 8.03
C LYS A 106 46.70 23.04 6.60
N ASN A 107 46.34 24.15 5.98
CA ASN A 107 46.15 24.38 4.57
C ASN A 107 47.50 24.29 3.84
N THR A 108 47.64 23.39 2.86
CA THR A 108 48.49 23.54 1.65
C THR A 108 48.33 22.30 0.77
N GLY A 109 47.88 22.45 -0.47
CA GLY A 109 47.98 21.38 -1.48
C GLY A 109 46.93 21.47 -2.57
N SER A 110 47.20 22.29 -3.59
CA SER A 110 46.47 22.29 -4.86
C SER A 110 46.60 20.91 -5.52
N LEU A 111 45.53 20.13 -5.49
CA LEU A 111 45.41 18.86 -6.21
C LEU A 111 44.67 19.12 -7.53
N GLY A 112 45.37 18.85 -8.63
CA GLY A 112 44.85 18.98 -9.99
C GLY A 112 43.60 18.13 -10.18
N HIS A 113 42.56 18.76 -10.73
CA HIS A 113 41.35 18.08 -11.16
C HIS A 113 41.67 17.19 -12.37
N THR A 114 41.85 15.89 -12.13
CA THR A 114 41.70 14.90 -13.19
C THR A 114 40.23 14.86 -13.60
N PRO A 115 39.90 15.04 -14.90
CA PRO A 115 38.51 15.00 -15.36
C PRO A 115 37.92 13.63 -15.06
N THR A 116 36.87 13.60 -14.25
CA THR A 116 36.07 12.40 -13.99
C THR A 116 35.55 11.88 -15.34
N PRO A 117 35.88 10.65 -15.75
CA PRO A 117 35.33 10.08 -16.97
C PRO A 117 33.81 10.06 -16.86
N LYS A 118 33.15 10.63 -17.89
CA LYS A 118 31.70 10.55 -18.03
C LYS A 118 31.29 9.07 -17.96
N PRO A 119 30.30 8.68 -17.15
CA PRO A 119 29.81 7.31 -17.18
C PRO A 119 29.27 7.05 -18.58
N ASP A 120 29.97 6.19 -19.33
CA ASP A 120 29.54 5.69 -20.62
C ASP A 120 28.28 4.84 -20.37
N VAL A 121 27.11 5.43 -20.63
CA VAL A 121 25.85 4.70 -20.70
C VAL A 121 25.91 3.86 -21.95
N LEU A 122 26.46 2.66 -21.78
CA LEU A 122 26.66 1.68 -22.83
C LEU A 122 25.30 1.25 -23.39
N SER A 123 24.94 1.79 -24.55
CA SER A 123 23.79 1.40 -25.36
C SER A 123 24.01 0.04 -26.00
N LYS A 124 24.10 -1.02 -25.18
CA LYS A 124 24.05 -2.39 -25.67
C LYS A 124 22.66 -2.67 -26.23
N SER A 125 22.61 -3.28 -27.41
CA SER A 125 21.38 -3.75 -28.05
C SER A 125 20.53 -4.55 -27.06
N GLN A 126 19.23 -4.24 -26.99
CA GLN A 126 18.30 -4.76 -25.97
C GLN A 126 18.13 -6.29 -26.01
N ASP A 127 18.58 -6.95 -27.07
CA ASP A 127 18.25 -8.35 -27.33
C ASP A 127 19.09 -9.35 -26.50
N ASN A 128 20.12 -8.90 -25.78
CA ASN A 128 20.95 -9.78 -24.94
C ASN A 128 20.96 -9.41 -23.44
N ILE A 129 20.06 -8.51 -23.00
CA ILE A 129 19.97 -8.04 -21.60
C ILE A 129 19.67 -9.20 -20.62
N PHE A 130 19.04 -10.27 -21.10
CA PHE A 130 18.60 -11.38 -20.26
C PHE A 130 19.63 -12.49 -20.03
N ALA A 131 20.78 -12.45 -20.73
CA ALA A 131 21.77 -13.53 -20.64
C ALA A 131 22.55 -13.55 -19.31
N ASN A 132 22.66 -12.40 -18.61
CA ASN A 132 23.40 -12.27 -17.35
C ASN A 132 22.49 -11.67 -16.27
N ASN A 133 21.49 -12.43 -15.84
CA ASN A 133 20.57 -11.97 -14.82
C ASN A 133 21.20 -12.17 -13.43
N PHE A 134 21.55 -11.08 -12.74
CA PHE A 134 22.14 -11.13 -11.39
C PHE A 134 21.09 -11.05 -10.27
N TRP A 135 19.81 -11.21 -10.60
CA TRP A 135 18.74 -11.25 -9.61
C TRP A 135 18.90 -12.47 -8.71
N ILE A 136 18.87 -12.22 -7.40
CA ILE A 136 19.09 -13.24 -6.36
C ILE A 136 17.84 -14.10 -6.21
N TYR A 137 16.65 -13.51 -6.26
CA TYR A 137 15.41 -14.18 -5.92
C TYR A 137 14.65 -14.67 -7.17
N LYS A 138 14.24 -15.95 -7.14
CA LYS A 138 13.54 -16.58 -8.26
C LYS A 138 12.08 -16.15 -8.35
N GLU A 139 11.44 -15.87 -7.23
CA GLU A 139 10.02 -15.52 -7.16
C GLU A 139 9.70 -14.21 -7.91
N PRO A 140 10.42 -13.09 -7.68
CA PRO A 140 10.24 -11.87 -8.47
C PRO A 140 10.54 -12.10 -9.96
N TRP A 141 11.57 -12.88 -10.29
CA TRP A 141 11.93 -13.15 -11.69
C TRP A 141 10.88 -13.96 -12.44
N ASN A 142 10.34 -15.01 -11.82
CA ASN A 142 9.24 -15.78 -12.38
C ASN A 142 8.00 -14.90 -12.56
N TYR A 143 7.74 -14.01 -11.61
CA TYR A 143 6.64 -13.07 -11.71
C TYR A 143 6.83 -12.03 -12.83
N PHE A 144 8.06 -11.58 -13.10
CA PHE A 144 8.38 -10.69 -14.21
C PHE A 144 7.89 -11.25 -15.56
N GLN A 145 8.14 -12.53 -15.82
CA GLN A 145 7.72 -13.21 -17.06
C GLN A 145 6.20 -13.20 -17.26
N PHE A 146 5.44 -13.18 -16.17
CA PHE A 146 3.99 -13.08 -16.20
C PHE A 146 3.52 -11.63 -16.34
N VAL A 147 4.00 -10.75 -15.46
CA VAL A 147 3.48 -9.37 -15.36
C VAL A 147 3.85 -8.52 -16.57
N SER A 148 4.97 -8.80 -17.24
CA SER A 148 5.36 -8.13 -18.50
C SER A 148 4.36 -8.40 -19.64
N LYS A 149 3.65 -9.52 -19.64
CA LYS A 149 2.58 -9.79 -20.62
C LYS A 149 1.34 -8.93 -20.37
N VAL A 150 1.16 -8.47 -19.13
CA VAL A 150 0.01 -7.66 -18.70
C VAL A 150 0.32 -6.16 -18.81
N LEU A 151 1.49 -5.74 -18.34
CA LEU A 151 1.92 -4.33 -18.30
C LEU A 151 2.69 -3.89 -19.54
N GLY A 152 3.11 -4.83 -20.40
CA GLY A 152 3.93 -4.54 -21.57
C GLY A 152 5.41 -4.34 -21.24
N LYS A 153 6.11 -3.64 -22.15
CA LYS A 153 7.55 -3.39 -22.04
C LYS A 153 7.83 -2.44 -20.85
N PRO A 154 8.77 -2.77 -19.95
CA PRO A 154 9.15 -1.86 -18.88
C PRO A 154 9.96 -0.67 -19.41
N ASP A 155 9.90 0.44 -18.67
CA ASP A 155 10.64 1.66 -18.98
C ASP A 155 12.08 1.60 -18.45
N GLU A 156 12.24 1.02 -17.26
CA GLU A 156 13.53 0.88 -16.59
C GLU A 156 13.75 -0.57 -16.16
N ILE A 157 14.94 -1.08 -16.43
CA ILE A 157 15.39 -2.40 -15.98
C ILE A 157 16.77 -2.23 -15.35
N ASN A 158 16.89 -2.67 -14.10
CA ASN A 158 18.16 -2.84 -13.42
C ASN A 158 18.32 -4.32 -13.00
N THR A 159 19.24 -5.02 -13.65
CA THR A 159 19.47 -6.45 -13.47
C THR A 159 20.50 -6.80 -12.40
N CYS A 160 21.03 -5.83 -11.64
CA CYS A 160 21.94 -6.12 -10.53
C CYS A 160 21.21 -6.82 -9.35
N ALA A 161 21.99 -7.38 -8.42
CA ALA A 161 21.47 -7.90 -7.16
C ALA A 161 20.76 -6.79 -6.37
N GLY A 162 19.51 -7.03 -5.96
CA GLY A 162 18.68 -5.98 -5.36
C GLY A 162 18.15 -4.94 -6.35
N GLY A 163 18.29 -5.21 -7.65
CA GLY A 163 17.79 -4.39 -8.75
C GLY A 163 16.26 -4.32 -8.80
N PHE A 164 15.75 -3.69 -9.86
CA PHE A 164 14.33 -3.45 -10.01
C PHE A 164 13.93 -3.30 -11.48
N ILE A 165 12.63 -3.40 -11.73
CA ILE A 165 11.99 -3.14 -13.01
C ILE A 165 10.83 -2.18 -12.77
N THR A 166 10.75 -1.12 -13.55
CA THR A 166 9.71 -0.09 -13.40
C THR A 166 8.88 0.03 -14.67
N TRP A 167 7.57 0.18 -14.48
CA TRP A 167 6.61 0.61 -15.50
C TRP A 167 5.99 1.92 -15.02
N TYR A 168 6.23 3.01 -15.73
CA TYR A 168 5.51 4.27 -15.55
C TYR A 168 4.29 4.27 -16.46
N ASN A 169 3.17 4.73 -15.93
CA ASN A 169 1.95 4.79 -16.72
C ASN A 169 1.73 6.21 -17.24
N SER A 170 1.58 6.33 -18.55
CA SER A 170 1.05 7.50 -19.23
C SER A 170 -0.48 7.56 -19.08
N PRO A 171 -1.10 8.75 -19.12
CA PRO A 171 -2.56 8.90 -19.14
C PRO A 171 -3.28 8.12 -20.26
N SER A 172 -2.57 7.80 -21.35
CA SER A 172 -3.09 7.02 -22.48
C SER A 172 -3.11 5.52 -22.24
N ASP A 173 -2.38 5.04 -21.23
CA ASP A 173 -2.16 3.62 -21.04
C ASP A 173 -3.42 2.93 -20.55
N LYS A 174 -3.57 1.67 -20.96
CA LYS A 174 -4.72 0.85 -20.60
C LYS A 174 -4.28 -0.36 -19.80
N LEU A 175 -5.01 -0.64 -18.72
CA LEU A 175 -4.91 -1.87 -17.95
C LEU A 175 -6.26 -2.59 -18.02
N PHE A 176 -6.24 -3.85 -18.49
CA PHE A 176 -7.45 -4.63 -18.77
C PHE A 176 -8.45 -3.93 -19.71
N GLY A 177 -7.93 -3.20 -20.72
CA GLY A 177 -8.74 -2.46 -21.68
C GLY A 177 -9.39 -1.17 -21.14
N MET A 178 -9.18 -0.85 -19.87
CA MET A 178 -9.67 0.36 -19.20
C MET A 178 -8.50 1.32 -18.94
N ARG A 179 -8.79 2.60 -18.68
CA ARG A 179 -7.76 3.58 -18.29
C ARG A 179 -6.88 3.03 -17.17
N ASN A 180 -5.56 3.16 -17.29
CA ASN A 180 -4.65 2.82 -16.21
C ASN A 180 -4.73 3.89 -15.10
N VAL A 181 -5.13 3.51 -13.89
CA VAL A 181 -5.21 4.45 -12.76
C VAL A 181 -3.94 4.53 -11.94
N PHE A 182 -3.02 3.57 -12.09
CA PHE A 182 -1.77 3.57 -11.36
C PHE A 182 -0.81 4.61 -11.96
N ASN A 183 0.02 5.23 -11.12
CA ASN A 183 1.10 6.11 -11.56
C ASN A 183 2.31 5.30 -12.08
N LYS A 184 2.66 4.24 -11.34
CA LYS A 184 3.74 3.33 -11.70
C LYS A 184 3.62 1.98 -10.98
N HIS A 185 4.32 0.99 -11.52
CA HIS A 185 4.57 -0.31 -10.90
C HIS A 185 6.08 -0.53 -10.76
N ILE A 186 6.50 -1.15 -9.66
CA ILE A 186 7.90 -1.51 -9.44
C ILE A 186 7.98 -2.96 -8.98
N LEU A 187 8.74 -3.77 -9.71
CA LEU A 187 9.12 -5.12 -9.29
C LEU A 187 10.56 -5.07 -8.77
N ARG A 188 10.82 -5.56 -7.57
CA ARG A 188 12.16 -5.53 -6.95
C ARG A 188 12.72 -6.94 -6.76
N ASP A 189 14.02 -7.08 -6.92
CA ASP A 189 14.77 -8.29 -6.54
C ASP A 189 14.91 -8.36 -5.02
N GLN A 190 13.82 -8.69 -4.33
CA GLN A 190 13.75 -8.75 -2.88
C GLN A 190 12.82 -9.87 -2.43
N ARG A 191 12.96 -10.27 -1.16
CA ARG A 191 12.14 -11.30 -0.53
C ARG A 191 11.68 -10.83 0.85
N ILE A 192 10.51 -10.18 0.90
CA ILE A 192 9.90 -9.77 2.17
C ILE A 192 8.83 -10.80 2.55
N VAL A 193 9.13 -11.62 3.55
CA VAL A 193 8.20 -12.65 4.04
C VAL A 193 7.15 -12.00 4.93
N VAL A 194 5.89 -12.26 4.65
CA VAL A 194 4.73 -11.79 5.42
C VAL A 194 3.89 -13.01 5.79
N GLU A 195 3.52 -13.15 7.06
CA GLU A 195 2.80 -14.33 7.55
C GLU A 195 1.26 -14.17 7.50
N CYS A 196 0.76 -12.93 7.49
CA CYS A 196 -0.65 -12.60 7.62
C CYS A 196 -1.13 -11.73 6.44
N PRO A 197 -2.34 -11.96 5.88
CA PRO A 197 -3.33 -12.97 6.26
C PRO A 197 -3.00 -14.40 5.79
N LYS A 198 -2.07 -14.54 4.84
CA LYS A 198 -1.55 -15.83 4.34
C LYS A 198 -0.04 -15.68 4.18
N PRO A 199 0.76 -16.70 4.55
CA PRO A 199 2.19 -16.69 4.30
C PRO A 199 2.51 -16.45 2.82
N GLN A 200 3.25 -15.38 2.53
CA GLN A 200 3.64 -15.01 1.17
C GLN A 200 4.93 -14.20 1.15
N VAL A 201 5.51 -14.06 -0.04
CA VAL A 201 6.65 -13.17 -0.29
C VAL A 201 6.17 -11.96 -1.08
N GLU A 202 6.55 -10.78 -0.63
CA GLU A 202 6.19 -9.52 -1.27
C GLU A 202 7.39 -8.85 -1.93
N PHE A 203 7.20 -8.48 -3.19
CA PHE A 203 8.25 -7.93 -4.06
C PHE A 203 7.71 -6.98 -5.14
N PHE A 204 6.39 -6.82 -5.22
CA PHE A 204 5.74 -6.04 -6.26
C PHE A 204 4.98 -4.85 -5.66
N TYR A 205 5.26 -3.67 -6.19
CA TYR A 205 4.75 -2.39 -5.72
C TYR A 205 3.89 -1.75 -6.79
N SER A 206 2.76 -1.17 -6.38
CA SER A 206 1.90 -0.34 -7.21
C SER A 206 1.65 1.00 -6.53
N TYR A 207 1.75 2.07 -7.29
CA TYR A 207 1.59 3.43 -6.79
C TYR A 207 0.38 4.09 -7.43
N LEU A 208 -0.41 4.82 -6.65
CA LEU A 208 -1.61 5.52 -7.07
C LEU A 208 -1.55 6.96 -6.55
N LYS A 209 -1.70 7.94 -7.45
CA LYS A 209 -1.89 9.34 -7.02
C LYS A 209 -3.29 9.51 -6.47
N TYR A 210 -3.41 9.59 -5.15
CA TYR A 210 -4.68 9.69 -4.45
C TYR A 210 -4.46 10.29 -3.05
N THR A 211 -5.13 11.42 -2.79
CA THR A 211 -5.04 12.10 -1.49
C THR A 211 -6.01 11.47 -0.50
N LEU A 212 -5.48 10.96 0.61
CA LEU A 212 -6.30 10.44 1.71
C LEU A 212 -6.86 11.58 2.57
N ASN A 213 -8.07 11.39 3.08
CA ASN A 213 -8.64 12.20 4.14
C ASN A 213 -7.82 11.99 5.42
N TYR A 214 -7.42 13.07 6.07
CA TYR A 214 -6.52 13.00 7.23
C TYR A 214 -7.03 12.11 8.37
N ASP A 215 -8.34 12.12 8.62
CA ASP A 215 -9.00 11.29 9.64
C ASP A 215 -9.07 9.80 9.27
N LYS A 216 -8.76 9.44 8.01
CA LYS A 216 -8.81 8.07 7.48
C LYS A 216 -7.43 7.46 7.24
N ILE A 217 -6.35 8.23 7.31
CA ILE A 217 -4.99 7.72 7.06
C ILE A 217 -4.68 6.54 7.99
N SER A 218 -4.95 6.66 9.29
CA SER A 218 -4.69 5.58 10.25
C SER A 218 -5.48 4.32 9.94
N ASP A 219 -6.76 4.44 9.60
CA ASP A 219 -7.62 3.30 9.26
C ASP A 219 -7.10 2.59 8.00
N VAL A 220 -6.69 3.36 6.98
CA VAL A 220 -6.14 2.83 5.72
C VAL A 220 -4.82 2.09 5.95
N LEU A 221 -3.89 2.68 6.70
CA LEU A 221 -2.58 2.05 6.96
C LEU A 221 -2.68 0.80 7.84
N THR A 222 -3.76 0.68 8.63
CA THR A 222 -4.00 -0.48 9.49
C THR A 222 -4.48 -1.72 8.71
N ILE A 223 -4.93 -1.57 7.46
CA ILE A 223 -5.37 -2.71 6.62
C ILE A 223 -4.25 -3.74 6.45
N SER A 224 -3.04 -3.28 6.14
CA SER A 224 -1.87 -4.14 5.89
C SER A 224 -0.58 -3.35 6.00
N SER A 225 0.47 -3.98 6.54
CA SER A 225 1.85 -3.45 6.57
C SER A 225 2.46 -3.26 5.17
N GLY A 226 1.82 -3.79 4.12
CA GLY A 226 2.16 -3.53 2.72
C GLY A 226 1.66 -2.18 2.20
N ILE A 227 0.83 -1.44 2.94
CA ILE A 227 0.31 -0.13 2.53
C ILE A 227 1.15 0.98 3.15
N SER A 228 1.49 1.99 2.35
CA SER A 228 2.17 3.20 2.79
C SER A 228 1.62 4.41 2.05
N TYR A 229 1.69 5.59 2.67
CA TYR A 229 1.15 6.83 2.12
C TYR A 229 2.14 7.97 2.28
N ASP A 230 2.41 8.66 1.17
CA ASP A 230 3.16 9.92 1.15
C ASP A 230 2.16 11.08 1.06
N SER A 231 1.97 11.79 2.18
CA SER A 231 1.07 12.93 2.27
C SER A 231 1.55 14.16 1.50
N VAL A 232 2.85 14.27 1.25
CA VAL A 232 3.43 15.40 0.52
C VAL A 232 3.22 15.20 -0.99
N ALA A 233 3.49 13.99 -1.48
CA ALA A 233 3.27 13.64 -2.88
C ALA A 233 1.79 13.35 -3.20
N GLY A 234 0.96 13.09 -2.19
CA GLY A 234 -0.41 12.59 -2.38
C GLY A 234 -0.40 11.22 -3.06
N GLU A 235 0.53 10.35 -2.67
CA GLU A 235 0.74 9.05 -3.33
C GLU A 235 0.51 7.89 -2.34
N LEU A 236 -0.41 7.01 -2.71
CA LEU A 236 -0.70 5.77 -2.01
C LEU A 236 0.08 4.65 -2.67
N CYS A 237 0.86 3.92 -1.87
CA CYS A 237 1.67 2.80 -2.34
C CYS A 237 1.20 1.51 -1.66
N VAL A 238 1.03 0.47 -2.47
CA VAL A 238 0.73 -0.88 -2.00
C VAL A 238 1.83 -1.82 -2.48
N ARG A 239 2.33 -2.62 -1.56
CA ARG A 239 3.29 -3.70 -1.76
C ARG A 239 2.62 -5.03 -1.47
N SER A 240 2.80 -6.00 -2.38
CA SER A 240 2.35 -7.38 -2.17
C SER A 240 3.09 -8.37 -3.09
N SER A 241 2.58 -9.60 -3.19
CA SER A 241 3.20 -10.66 -4.02
C SER A 241 2.87 -10.52 -5.52
N ASN A 242 1.76 -9.86 -5.87
CA ASN A 242 1.33 -9.70 -7.25
C ASN A 242 0.39 -8.48 -7.46
N LEU A 243 0.18 -8.12 -8.72
CA LEU A 243 -0.68 -7.02 -9.18
C LEU A 243 -2.14 -7.16 -8.70
N GLY A 244 -2.71 -8.37 -8.69
CA GLY A 244 -4.09 -8.61 -8.24
C GLY A 244 -4.29 -8.26 -6.77
N GLN A 245 -3.36 -8.69 -5.92
CA GLN A 245 -3.36 -8.32 -4.50
C GLN A 245 -3.18 -6.81 -4.31
N ASN A 246 -2.28 -6.18 -5.09
CA ASN A 246 -2.10 -4.74 -5.05
C ASN A 246 -3.38 -3.97 -5.41
N ILE A 247 -4.10 -4.38 -6.48
CA ILE A 247 -5.37 -3.78 -6.90
C ILE A 247 -6.40 -3.85 -5.78
N ILE A 248 -6.52 -5.00 -5.13
CA ILE A 248 -7.52 -5.26 -4.10
C ILE A 248 -7.24 -4.46 -2.83
N LEU A 249 -5.99 -4.45 -2.35
CA LEU A 249 -5.59 -3.65 -1.19
C LEU A 249 -5.79 -2.15 -1.47
N MET A 250 -5.48 -1.71 -2.70
CA MET A 250 -5.72 -0.33 -3.13
C MET A 250 -7.22 0.01 -3.14
N LEU A 251 -8.07 -0.90 -3.63
CA LEU A 251 -9.53 -0.74 -3.61
C LEU A 251 -10.07 -0.62 -2.18
N LEU A 252 -9.62 -1.48 -1.26
CA LEU A 252 -10.03 -1.42 0.15
C LEU A 252 -9.60 -0.10 0.80
N ALA A 253 -8.37 0.35 0.56
CA ALA A 253 -7.86 1.62 1.06
C ALA A 253 -8.71 2.80 0.58
N VAL A 254 -9.03 2.84 -0.70
CA VAL A 254 -9.87 3.90 -1.30
C VAL A 254 -11.30 3.84 -0.75
N GLN A 255 -11.88 2.64 -0.58
CA GLN A 255 -13.22 2.47 -0.03
C GLN A 255 -13.34 2.89 1.44
N ILE A 256 -12.31 2.62 2.26
CA ILE A 256 -12.25 3.14 3.63
C ILE A 256 -12.14 4.66 3.63
N ASN A 257 -11.30 5.21 2.75
CA ASN A 257 -11.09 6.66 2.66
C ASN A 257 -12.37 7.44 2.35
N ILE A 258 -13.21 6.92 1.44
CA ILE A 258 -14.50 7.53 1.09
C ILE A 258 -15.63 7.18 2.09
N GLY A 259 -15.34 6.38 3.11
CA GLY A 259 -16.32 5.95 4.12
C GLY A 259 -17.32 4.89 3.65
N SER A 260 -17.09 4.24 2.50
CA SER A 260 -17.96 3.16 2.02
C SER A 260 -17.70 1.83 2.74
N LEU A 261 -16.51 1.67 3.35
CA LEU A 261 -16.16 0.55 4.22
C LEU A 261 -15.60 1.04 5.56
N ASP A 262 -15.83 0.25 6.60
CA ASP A 262 -15.24 0.44 7.94
C ASP A 262 -14.15 -0.62 8.16
N ILE A 263 -12.97 -0.20 8.60
CA ILE A 263 -11.83 -1.08 8.91
C ILE A 263 -12.21 -2.17 9.93
N ARG A 264 -13.06 -1.84 10.90
CA ARG A 264 -13.55 -2.79 11.91
C ARG A 264 -14.36 -3.91 11.26
N ASN A 265 -15.20 -3.57 10.29
CA ASN A 265 -15.98 -4.55 9.54
C ASN A 265 -15.09 -5.41 8.64
N ILE A 266 -14.02 -4.86 8.07
CA ILE A 266 -13.05 -5.60 7.27
C ILE A 266 -12.36 -6.67 8.10
N HIS A 267 -11.91 -6.32 9.31
CA HIS A 267 -11.25 -7.26 10.23
C HIS A 267 -12.24 -8.30 10.77
N ALA A 268 -13.40 -7.87 11.28
CA ALA A 268 -14.38 -8.76 11.89
C ALA A 268 -14.91 -9.83 10.93
N ASN A 269 -15.09 -9.49 9.64
CA ASN A 269 -15.66 -10.40 8.65
C ASN A 269 -14.61 -11.18 7.83
N GLY A 270 -13.32 -11.06 8.19
CA GLY A 270 -12.21 -11.71 7.48
C GLY A 270 -12.15 -11.33 6.01
N ILE A 271 -12.50 -10.07 5.69
CA ILE A 271 -12.71 -9.60 4.32
C ILE A 271 -11.40 -9.74 3.52
N ILE A 272 -10.27 -9.28 4.06
CA ILE A 272 -8.96 -9.33 3.40
C ILE A 272 -8.61 -10.77 2.95
N SER A 273 -8.86 -11.76 3.81
CA SER A 273 -8.57 -13.17 3.49
C SER A 273 -9.42 -13.69 2.32
N LYS A 274 -10.70 -13.31 2.24
CA LYS A 274 -11.58 -13.67 1.11
C LYS A 274 -11.08 -13.02 -0.18
N PHE A 275 -10.79 -11.74 -0.10
CA PHE A 275 -10.26 -10.94 -1.20
C PHE A 275 -8.92 -11.47 -1.73
N PHE A 276 -8.02 -11.93 -0.85
CA PHE A 276 -6.74 -12.52 -1.29
C PHE A 276 -6.93 -13.84 -2.03
N LYS A 277 -7.94 -14.65 -1.68
CA LYS A 277 -8.29 -15.84 -2.48
C LYS A 277 -8.83 -15.46 -3.85
N ASP A 278 -9.59 -14.37 -3.93
CA ASP A 278 -10.12 -13.88 -5.21
C ASP A 278 -9.05 -13.20 -6.07
N SER A 279 -7.94 -12.74 -5.48
CA SER A 279 -6.79 -12.17 -6.20
C SER A 279 -6.11 -13.17 -7.15
N GLU A 280 -6.40 -14.46 -7.03
CA GLU A 280 -5.89 -15.52 -7.90
C GLU A 280 -6.79 -15.71 -9.14
N LYS A 281 -8.00 -15.14 -9.17
CA LYS A 281 -8.99 -15.30 -10.24
C LYS A 281 -9.00 -14.09 -11.17
N PRO A 282 -8.66 -14.22 -12.47
CA PRO A 282 -8.60 -13.09 -13.39
C PRO A 282 -9.89 -12.27 -13.48
N THR A 283 -11.05 -12.92 -13.48
CA THR A 283 -12.35 -12.24 -13.55
C THR A 283 -12.62 -11.36 -12.32
N ALA A 284 -12.23 -11.81 -11.13
CA ALA A 284 -12.35 -11.03 -9.90
C ALA A 284 -11.39 -9.84 -9.90
N ILE A 285 -10.13 -10.03 -10.34
CA ILE A 285 -9.16 -8.94 -10.48
C ILE A 285 -9.69 -7.84 -11.41
N ILE A 286 -10.23 -8.21 -12.58
CA ILE A 286 -10.79 -7.26 -13.55
C ILE A 286 -11.99 -6.54 -12.96
N HIS A 287 -12.86 -7.24 -12.22
CA HIS A 287 -14.00 -6.65 -11.54
C HIS A 287 -13.55 -5.61 -10.49
N HIS A 288 -12.62 -5.97 -9.60
CA HIS A 288 -12.09 -5.05 -8.59
C HIS A 288 -11.37 -3.86 -9.21
N TYR A 289 -10.61 -4.09 -10.28
CA TYR A 289 -9.96 -3.02 -11.01
C TYR A 289 -10.95 -2.05 -11.65
N ARG A 290 -12.04 -2.55 -12.25
CA ARG A 290 -13.11 -1.71 -12.79
C ARG A 290 -13.76 -0.86 -11.70
N THR A 291 -14.05 -1.44 -10.54
CA THR A 291 -14.59 -0.69 -9.40
C THR A 291 -13.61 0.39 -8.94
N LEU A 292 -12.32 0.05 -8.75
CA LEU A 292 -11.29 1.02 -8.40
C LEU A 292 -11.23 2.17 -9.44
N SER A 293 -11.19 1.82 -10.73
CA SER A 293 -11.12 2.80 -11.81
C SER A 293 -12.35 3.71 -11.90
N SER A 294 -13.52 3.27 -11.46
CA SER A 294 -14.73 4.10 -11.41
C SER A 294 -14.74 5.09 -10.23
N ILE A 295 -14.03 4.78 -9.14
CA ILE A 295 -13.95 5.64 -7.95
C ILE A 295 -12.87 6.71 -8.14
N ILE A 296 -11.74 6.34 -8.76
CA ILE A 296 -10.63 7.27 -8.95
C ILE A 296 -10.96 8.26 -10.07
N PRO A 297 -11.03 9.56 -9.77
CA PRO A 297 -11.31 10.55 -10.80
C PRO A 297 -10.22 10.54 -11.87
N GLU A 298 -10.58 10.91 -13.09
CA GLU A 298 -9.59 11.14 -14.12
C GLU A 298 -8.71 12.31 -13.70
N VAL A 299 -7.40 12.08 -13.65
CA VAL A 299 -6.44 13.14 -13.40
C VAL A 299 -6.53 14.05 -14.61
N LYS A 300 -7.26 15.16 -14.47
CA LYS A 300 -7.24 16.22 -15.48
C LYS A 300 -5.78 16.57 -15.71
N ALA A 301 -5.37 16.62 -16.98
CA ALA A 301 -4.01 16.94 -17.36
C ALA A 301 -3.51 18.12 -16.51
N PRO A 302 -2.27 18.04 -15.97
CA PRO A 302 -1.75 19.09 -15.10
C PRO A 302 -1.98 20.43 -15.77
N ILE A 303 -2.65 21.32 -15.05
CA ILE A 303 -2.93 22.70 -15.45
C ILE A 303 -1.58 23.27 -15.92
N THR A 304 -1.39 23.40 -17.24
CA THR A 304 -0.10 23.82 -17.80
C THR A 304 0.27 25.19 -17.24
N ASN A 305 1.56 25.49 -17.09
CA ASN A 305 2.00 26.77 -16.53
C ASN A 305 1.36 27.98 -17.24
N GLU A 306 1.02 27.88 -18.52
CA GLU A 306 0.26 28.89 -19.26
C GLU A 306 -1.13 29.19 -18.65
N SER A 307 -1.81 28.17 -18.13
CA SER A 307 -3.09 28.33 -17.45
C SER A 307 -2.96 28.79 -15.98
N ILE A 308 -1.78 28.63 -15.36
CA ILE A 308 -1.46 29.16 -14.02
C ILE A 308 -1.04 30.64 -14.09
N GLN A 309 -0.30 31.04 -15.13
CA GLN A 309 0.17 32.42 -15.31
C GLN A 309 -0.97 33.44 -15.41
N ASN A 310 -2.17 33.02 -15.82
CA ASN A 310 -3.34 33.90 -15.93
C ASN A 310 -4.15 34.08 -14.65
N LYS A 311 -3.78 33.46 -13.50
CA LYS A 311 -4.63 33.50 -12.28
C LYS A 311 -3.99 33.97 -10.99
N ARG A 312 -2.68 34.26 -10.93
CA ARG A 312 -2.06 34.80 -9.72
C ARG A 312 -1.03 35.87 -10.02
N THR A 313 -1.50 37.10 -10.23
CA THR A 313 -0.74 38.26 -9.73
C THR A 313 -0.73 38.15 -8.21
N TYR A 314 0.32 37.55 -7.65
CA TYR A 314 0.61 37.71 -6.24
C TYR A 314 0.86 39.20 -6.00
N ASN A 315 -0.15 39.91 -5.49
CA ASN A 315 0.07 41.20 -4.88
C ASN A 315 0.95 40.95 -3.65
N HIS A 316 2.25 41.14 -3.85
CA HIS A 316 3.21 41.28 -2.77
C HIS A 316 2.78 42.50 -1.95
N ASN A 317 1.93 42.29 -0.95
CA ASN A 317 1.85 43.22 0.17
C ASN A 317 3.07 42.90 1.04
N PRO A 318 4.07 43.78 1.11
CA PRO A 318 5.19 43.58 2.01
C PRO A 318 4.64 43.56 3.44
N PHE A 319 4.83 42.44 4.14
CA PHE A 319 4.55 42.39 5.57
C PHE A 319 5.47 43.40 6.26
N PRO A 320 4.93 44.32 7.07
CA PRO A 320 5.75 45.25 7.82
C PRO A 320 6.58 44.47 8.83
N ILE A 321 7.89 44.48 8.65
CA ILE A 321 8.85 43.93 9.60
C ILE A 321 8.84 44.88 10.81
N MET A 322 8.11 44.52 11.86
CA MET A 322 8.17 45.19 13.15
C MET A 322 9.41 44.69 13.89
N PHE A 323 10.52 45.41 13.79
CA PHE A 323 11.60 45.30 14.78
C PHE A 323 11.09 45.94 16.08
N LYS A 324 11.07 45.18 17.16
CA LYS A 324 11.00 45.74 18.52
C LYS A 324 12.43 45.98 18.99
N GLU A 325 12.73 47.22 19.33
CA GLU A 325 13.96 47.65 20.00
C GLU A 325 14.03 47.15 21.44
#